data_AF-A0A0S7ZF84-F1
#
_entry.id   AF-A0A0S7ZF84-F1
#
_cell.length_a   1.000
_cell.length_b   1.000
_cell.length_c   1.000
_cell.angle_alpha   90.00
_cell.angle_beta   90.00
_cell.angle_gamma   90.00
#
_symmetry.space_group_name_H-M   'P 1'
#
loop_
_entity.id
_entity.type
_entity.pdbx_description
1 polymer ?
#
loop_
_entity_poly.entity_id
_entity_poly.type
_entity_poly.pdbx_seq_one_letter_code
_entity_poly.pdbx_strand_id
1 'polypeptide(L)'
;TVPLSPAEAVEDALRSGSDIIAFTYNEPLINYEYVLETSRLAREKGLRTAIVSGGYVNPEPLRELLPHLDAVKFDIKGFSEEFYRKLTSGSLAPVLEAARLTHESGTWLEIVYLIIPGENDDETQLRGISRWIRDELDADVPLHFTRFHPDYKLTSVPATPLTTLYEARRLALEEGLRHVYAGNIPDVETNTTYCADGSVAISRSGFFVQENNLLRGRCPDGSTIPGLWE
;
A
#
# COMPACT_ATOMS: atom_id res chain seq x y z
N THR A 1 -3.08 1.77 -27.34
CA THR A 1 -3.79 2.40 -26.20
C THR A 1 -4.62 3.53 -26.76
N VAL A 2 -5.88 3.65 -26.35
CA VAL A 2 -6.72 4.82 -26.70
C VAL A 2 -6.35 5.94 -25.74
N PRO A 3 -5.97 7.14 -26.22
CA PRO A 3 -5.71 8.27 -25.32
C PRO A 3 -7.02 8.64 -24.62
N LEU A 4 -6.94 8.79 -23.30
CA LEU A 4 -8.04 9.22 -22.43
C LEU A 4 -7.59 10.52 -21.77
N SER A 5 -8.34 11.59 -21.92
CA SER A 5 -8.06 12.85 -21.22
C SER A 5 -8.50 12.80 -19.76
N PRO A 6 -7.98 13.68 -18.88
CA PRO A 6 -8.41 13.76 -17.48
C PRO A 6 -9.93 13.91 -17.31
N ALA A 7 -10.55 14.77 -18.12
CA ALA A 7 -12.00 14.99 -18.07
C ALA A 7 -12.80 13.75 -18.50
N GLU A 8 -12.35 13.07 -19.55
CA GLU A 8 -12.98 11.81 -19.99
C GLU A 8 -12.84 10.72 -18.93
N ALA A 9 -11.69 10.60 -18.27
CA ALA A 9 -11.50 9.62 -17.18
C ALA A 9 -12.47 9.85 -16.01
N VAL A 10 -12.68 11.11 -15.62
CA VAL A 10 -13.63 11.49 -14.57
C VAL A 10 -15.07 11.20 -14.99
N GLU A 11 -15.46 11.58 -16.20
CA GLU A 11 -16.80 11.30 -16.74
C GLU A 11 -17.06 9.79 -16.86
N ASP A 12 -16.08 9.02 -17.30
CA ASP A 12 -16.17 7.56 -17.40
C ASP A 12 -16.39 6.92 -16.02
N ALA A 13 -15.65 7.37 -15.00
CA ALA A 13 -15.79 6.89 -13.62
C ALA A 13 -17.17 7.23 -13.03
N LEU A 14 -17.70 8.43 -13.30
CA LEU A 14 -19.06 8.80 -12.90
C LEU A 14 -20.10 7.92 -13.60
N ARG A 15 -19.96 7.69 -14.91
CA ARG A 15 -20.89 6.86 -15.69
C ARG A 15 -20.87 5.39 -15.27
N SER A 16 -19.73 4.87 -14.82
CA SER A 16 -19.65 3.50 -14.29
C SER A 16 -20.21 3.37 -12.87
N GLY A 17 -20.50 4.48 -12.19
CA GLY A 17 -20.90 4.50 -10.78
C GLY A 17 -19.76 4.11 -9.84
N SER A 18 -18.51 4.35 -10.25
CA SER A 18 -17.34 4.09 -9.41
C SER A 18 -17.21 5.19 -8.35
N ASP A 19 -16.82 4.80 -7.13
CA ASP A 19 -16.58 5.77 -6.04
C ASP A 19 -15.15 6.36 -6.07
N ILE A 20 -14.24 5.70 -6.78
CA ILE A 20 -12.80 6.02 -6.75
C ILE A 20 -12.12 5.77 -8.10
N ILE A 21 -11.16 6.63 -8.44
CA ILE A 21 -10.22 6.45 -9.54
C ILE A 21 -8.86 6.06 -8.97
N ALA A 22 -8.31 4.91 -9.38
CA ALA A 22 -7.00 4.45 -8.95
C ALA A 22 -5.98 4.47 -10.09
N PHE A 23 -4.88 5.21 -9.92
CA PHE A 23 -3.76 5.23 -10.87
C PHE A 23 -2.76 4.12 -10.50
N THR A 24 -2.61 3.11 -11.37
CA THR A 24 -1.85 1.87 -11.07
C THR A 24 -1.29 1.20 -12.34
N TYR A 25 -0.70 0.01 -12.17
CA TYR A 25 0.01 -0.84 -13.16
C TYR A 25 1.36 -0.30 -13.63
N ASN A 26 1.35 0.85 -14.29
CA ASN A 26 2.57 1.59 -14.58
C ASN A 26 2.92 2.48 -13.39
N GLU A 27 4.09 3.10 -13.38
CA GLU A 27 4.41 4.14 -12.38
C GLU A 27 3.59 5.41 -12.70
N PRO A 28 2.53 5.73 -11.92
CA PRO A 28 1.64 6.85 -12.25
C PRO A 28 2.35 8.20 -12.17
N LEU A 29 3.37 8.34 -11.32
CA LEU A 29 4.09 9.60 -11.13
C LEU A 29 4.93 10.03 -12.34
N ILE A 30 5.16 9.14 -13.31
CA ILE A 30 5.76 9.51 -14.62
C ILE A 30 4.79 10.39 -15.44
N ASN A 31 3.49 10.24 -15.26
CA ASN A 31 2.46 11.06 -15.91
C ASN A 31 1.87 12.04 -14.90
N TYR A 32 2.74 12.75 -14.18
CA TYR A 32 2.38 13.60 -13.04
C TYR A 32 1.24 14.59 -13.36
N GLU A 33 1.34 15.32 -14.47
CA GLU A 33 0.36 16.32 -14.87
C GLU A 33 -1.02 15.71 -15.10
N TYR A 34 -1.06 14.52 -15.71
CA TYR A 34 -2.31 13.79 -15.94
C TYR A 34 -2.95 13.37 -14.60
N VAL A 35 -2.15 12.82 -13.68
CA VAL A 35 -2.64 12.40 -12.36
C VAL A 35 -3.16 13.60 -11.58
N LEU A 36 -2.40 14.70 -11.55
CA LEU A 36 -2.75 15.92 -10.85
C LEU A 36 -4.05 16.55 -11.39
N GLU A 37 -4.17 16.71 -12.71
CA GLU A 37 -5.36 17.27 -13.34
C GLU A 37 -6.58 16.38 -13.12
N THR A 38 -6.43 15.06 -13.28
CA THR A 38 -7.51 14.10 -13.06
C THR A 38 -7.97 14.12 -11.61
N SER A 39 -7.06 14.14 -10.64
CA SER A 39 -7.40 14.20 -9.21
C SER A 39 -8.09 15.50 -8.81
N ARG A 40 -7.70 16.64 -9.40
CA ARG A 40 -8.40 17.92 -9.20
C ARG A 40 -9.84 17.85 -9.70
N LEU A 41 -10.03 17.39 -10.94
CA LEU A 41 -11.36 17.27 -11.56
C LEU A 41 -12.25 16.24 -10.85
N ALA A 42 -11.68 15.09 -10.45
CA ALA A 42 -12.40 14.04 -9.72
C ALA A 42 -12.96 14.59 -8.39
N ARG A 43 -12.14 15.33 -7.63
CA ARG A 43 -12.54 15.94 -6.37
C ARG A 43 -13.68 16.94 -6.52
N GLU A 44 -13.66 17.77 -7.58
CA GLU A 44 -14.77 18.69 -7.88
C GLU A 44 -16.10 17.98 -8.12
N LYS A 45 -16.05 16.70 -8.53
CA LYS A 45 -17.22 15.85 -8.77
C LYS A 45 -17.54 14.91 -7.60
N GLY A 46 -16.82 15.01 -6.48
CA GLY A 46 -17.01 14.13 -5.33
C GLY A 46 -16.48 12.71 -5.51
N LEU A 47 -15.63 12.47 -6.51
CA LEU A 47 -14.92 11.20 -6.69
C LEU A 47 -13.63 11.19 -5.89
N ARG A 48 -13.35 10.05 -5.25
CA ARG A 48 -12.06 9.83 -4.58
C ARG A 48 -10.98 9.49 -5.60
N THR A 49 -9.73 9.72 -5.24
CA THR A 49 -8.59 9.25 -6.02
C THR A 49 -7.52 8.58 -5.18
N ALA A 50 -6.85 7.60 -5.78
CA ALA A 50 -5.72 6.91 -5.16
C ALA A 50 -4.59 6.64 -6.15
N ILE A 51 -3.36 6.58 -5.64
CA ILE A 51 -2.20 6.16 -6.43
C ILE A 51 -1.60 4.87 -5.87
N VAL A 52 -1.10 4.03 -6.78
CA VAL A 52 -0.27 2.86 -6.48
C VAL A 52 1.08 3.08 -7.15
N SER A 53 2.13 3.28 -6.36
CA SER A 53 3.43 3.78 -6.87
C SER A 53 4.62 3.15 -6.16
N GLY A 54 5.78 3.14 -6.80
CA GLY A 54 7.06 2.85 -6.14
C GLY A 54 7.58 3.98 -5.26
N GLY A 55 6.92 5.14 -5.22
CA GLY A 55 7.24 6.26 -4.32
C GLY A 55 8.54 7.00 -4.66
N TYR A 56 9.16 6.74 -5.81
CA TYR A 56 10.41 7.37 -6.22
C TYR A 56 10.14 8.74 -6.86
N VAL A 57 9.91 9.75 -6.02
CA VAL A 57 9.45 11.09 -6.43
C VAL A 57 10.13 12.20 -5.63
N ASN A 58 10.27 13.37 -6.24
CA ASN A 58 10.79 14.54 -5.53
C ASN A 58 9.77 15.06 -4.50
N PRO A 59 10.21 15.64 -3.37
CA PRO A 59 9.32 16.15 -2.34
C PRO A 59 8.32 17.22 -2.82
N GLU A 60 8.74 18.17 -3.65
CA GLU A 60 7.90 19.28 -4.10
C GLU A 60 6.67 18.83 -4.90
N PRO A 61 6.80 18.04 -6.00
CA PRO A 61 5.62 17.56 -6.74
C PRO A 61 4.73 16.66 -5.88
N LEU A 62 5.31 15.84 -4.99
CA LEU A 62 4.50 15.02 -4.10
C LEU A 62 3.63 15.89 -3.18
N ARG A 63 4.19 16.95 -2.56
CA ARG A 63 3.45 17.88 -1.70
C ARG A 63 2.33 18.62 -2.43
N GLU A 64 2.50 18.93 -3.71
CA GLU A 64 1.43 19.52 -4.52
C GLU A 64 0.31 18.51 -4.82
N LEU A 65 0.64 17.25 -5.05
CA LEU A 65 -0.32 16.22 -5.41
C LEU A 65 -1.14 15.71 -4.22
N LEU A 66 -0.52 15.51 -3.05
CA LEU A 66 -1.14 14.89 -1.88
C LEU A 66 -2.51 15.49 -1.48
N PRO A 67 -2.72 16.82 -1.46
CA PRO A 67 -4.02 17.42 -1.13
C PRO A 67 -5.17 17.00 -2.07
N HIS A 68 -4.87 16.42 -3.22
CA HIS A 68 -5.84 15.97 -4.21
C HIS A 68 -6.10 14.46 -4.16
N LEU A 69 -5.32 13.70 -3.39
CA LEU A 69 -5.46 12.25 -3.22
C LEU A 69 -6.22 11.93 -1.93
N ASP A 70 -6.95 10.82 -1.93
CA ASP A 70 -7.57 10.25 -0.74
C ASP A 70 -6.68 9.15 -0.15
N ALA A 71 -6.04 8.36 -1.02
CA ALA A 71 -5.17 7.26 -0.61
C ALA A 71 -3.92 7.10 -1.49
N VAL A 72 -2.86 6.58 -0.88
CA VAL A 72 -1.58 6.27 -1.49
C VAL A 72 -1.16 4.89 -1.04
N LYS A 73 -0.79 4.04 -1.99
CA LYS A 73 -0.13 2.77 -1.72
C LYS A 73 1.29 2.84 -2.26
N PHE A 74 2.28 2.76 -1.38
CA PHE A 74 3.67 2.68 -1.79
C PHE A 74 4.23 1.27 -1.72
N ASP A 75 4.94 0.89 -2.78
CA ASP A 75 5.70 -0.34 -2.83
C ASP A 75 7.15 -0.11 -2.40
N ILE A 76 7.48 -0.43 -1.15
CA ILE A 76 8.88 -0.44 -0.69
C ILE A 76 9.48 -1.79 -1.07
N LYS A 77 10.33 -1.80 -2.12
CA LYS A 77 10.76 -3.04 -2.78
C LYS A 77 11.80 -3.83 -1.99
N GLY A 78 12.50 -3.20 -1.06
CA GLY A 78 13.48 -3.79 -0.15
C GLY A 78 13.80 -2.81 0.96
N PHE A 79 14.54 -3.22 1.98
CA PHE A 79 14.95 -2.32 3.07
C PHE A 79 16.47 -2.19 3.16
N SER A 80 17.12 -2.18 2.01
CA SER A 80 18.56 -1.93 1.87
C SER A 80 18.87 -1.16 0.60
N GLU A 81 19.84 -0.26 0.66
CA GLU A 81 20.34 0.46 -0.53
C GLU A 81 21.00 -0.49 -1.54
N GLU A 82 21.53 -1.63 -1.08
CA GLU A 82 22.07 -2.66 -1.96
C GLU A 82 21.00 -3.28 -2.86
N PHE A 83 19.86 -3.68 -2.28
CA PHE A 83 18.72 -4.19 -3.04
C PHE A 83 18.28 -3.19 -4.11
N TYR A 84 18.14 -1.91 -3.73
CA TYR A 84 17.70 -0.87 -4.66
C TYR A 84 18.68 -0.69 -5.83
N ARG A 85 19.97 -0.58 -5.56
CA ARG A 85 20.99 -0.48 -6.63
C ARG A 85 20.97 -1.70 -7.55
N LYS A 86 20.88 -2.90 -6.98
CA LYS A 86 20.96 -4.17 -7.73
C LYS A 86 19.73 -4.46 -8.58
N LEU A 87 18.52 -4.34 -8.01
CA LEU A 87 17.29 -4.84 -8.63
C LEU A 87 16.37 -3.76 -9.16
N THR A 88 16.44 -2.53 -8.64
CA THR A 88 15.56 -1.42 -9.07
C THR A 88 16.29 -0.34 -9.87
N SER A 89 17.63 -0.30 -9.77
CA SER A 89 18.45 0.81 -10.28
C SER A 89 18.08 2.19 -9.68
N GLY A 90 17.45 2.20 -8.50
CA GLY A 90 17.13 3.40 -7.73
C GLY A 90 17.85 3.44 -6.38
N SER A 91 17.31 4.23 -5.45
CA SER A 91 17.74 4.34 -4.05
C SER A 91 16.54 4.25 -3.10
N LEU A 92 16.78 3.79 -1.88
CA LEU A 92 15.72 3.60 -0.88
C LEU A 92 15.29 4.94 -0.27
N ALA A 93 16.24 5.83 0.02
CA ALA A 93 15.96 7.07 0.75
C ALA A 93 14.81 7.94 0.17
N PRO A 94 14.70 8.18 -1.16
CA PRO A 94 13.58 8.95 -1.71
C PRO A 94 12.21 8.30 -1.49
N VAL A 95 12.14 6.97 -1.49
CA VAL A 95 10.88 6.22 -1.25
C VAL A 95 10.44 6.36 0.20
N LEU A 96 11.39 6.27 1.14
CA LEU A 96 11.11 6.48 2.57
C LEU A 96 10.66 7.91 2.85
N GLU A 97 11.29 8.90 2.22
CA GLU A 97 10.88 10.30 2.34
C GLU A 97 9.48 10.53 1.76
N ALA A 98 9.15 9.94 0.61
CA ALA A 98 7.81 10.03 0.04
C ALA A 98 6.73 9.46 0.98
N ALA A 99 7.00 8.31 1.61
CA ALA A 99 6.11 7.72 2.60
C ALA A 99 5.95 8.62 3.84
N ARG A 100 7.05 9.22 4.36
CA ARG A 100 7.02 10.19 5.46
C ARG A 100 6.15 11.40 5.13
N LEU A 101 6.37 12.03 3.98
CA LEU A 101 5.61 13.20 3.53
C LEU A 101 4.13 12.89 3.33
N THR A 102 3.82 11.69 2.82
CA THR A 102 2.44 11.23 2.63
C THR A 102 1.75 11.08 3.99
N HIS A 103 2.40 10.40 4.94
CA HIS A 103 1.87 10.27 6.30
C HIS A 103 1.67 11.62 6.99
N GLU A 104 2.67 12.50 6.94
CA GLU A 104 2.60 13.86 7.52
C GLU A 104 1.47 14.72 6.91
N SER A 105 1.11 14.48 5.65
CA SER A 105 0.00 15.20 4.99
C SER A 105 -1.40 14.79 5.48
N GLY A 106 -1.52 13.64 6.17
CA GLY A 106 -2.80 13.04 6.54
C GLY A 106 -3.52 12.28 5.41
N THR A 107 -2.89 12.14 4.24
CA THR A 107 -3.39 11.27 3.16
C THR A 107 -3.28 9.80 3.60
N TRP A 108 -4.30 8.98 3.34
CA TRP A 108 -4.26 7.57 3.72
C TRP A 108 -3.07 6.86 3.06
N LEU A 109 -2.24 6.19 3.86
CA LEU A 109 -1.03 5.52 3.39
C LEU A 109 -1.06 4.04 3.73
N GLU A 110 -0.82 3.21 2.72
CA GLU A 110 -0.52 1.78 2.90
C GLU A 110 0.83 1.43 2.27
N ILE A 111 1.53 0.48 2.89
CA ILE A 111 2.83 0.02 2.42
C ILE A 111 2.73 -1.44 1.99
N VAL A 112 3.28 -1.73 0.81
CA VAL A 112 3.44 -3.09 0.30
C VAL A 112 4.92 -3.42 0.20
N TYR A 113 5.27 -4.62 0.66
CA TYR A 113 6.61 -5.18 0.60
C TYR A 113 6.55 -6.57 -0.05
N LEU A 114 6.96 -6.67 -1.31
CA LEU A 114 7.00 -7.94 -2.03
C LEU A 114 8.27 -8.71 -1.67
N ILE A 115 8.11 -9.88 -1.08
CA ILE A 115 9.24 -10.68 -0.58
C ILE A 115 9.79 -11.57 -1.69
N ILE A 116 11.05 -11.35 -2.07
CA ILE A 116 11.82 -12.14 -3.05
C ILE A 116 12.84 -13.00 -2.27
N PRO A 117 12.73 -14.34 -2.33
CA PRO A 117 13.64 -15.22 -1.61
C PRO A 117 15.12 -14.98 -1.92
N GLY A 118 15.94 -14.83 -0.87
CA GLY A 118 17.37 -14.58 -0.95
C GLY A 118 17.77 -13.15 -1.32
N GLU A 119 16.82 -12.24 -1.51
CA GLU A 119 17.09 -10.85 -1.90
C GLU A 119 16.64 -9.85 -0.83
N ASN A 120 15.45 -10.04 -0.25
CA ASN A 120 14.88 -9.10 0.72
C ASN A 120 14.05 -9.76 1.84
N ASP A 121 14.22 -11.06 2.04
CA ASP A 121 13.48 -11.91 2.97
C ASP A 121 14.23 -12.21 4.27
N ASP A 122 15.41 -11.63 4.47
CA ASP A 122 16.16 -11.79 5.72
C ASP A 122 15.52 -11.01 6.88
N GLU A 123 15.69 -11.54 8.09
CA GLU A 123 15.11 -10.97 9.30
C GLU A 123 15.55 -9.51 9.56
N THR A 124 16.75 -9.12 9.13
CA THR A 124 17.25 -7.74 9.33
C THR A 124 16.42 -6.76 8.53
N GLN A 125 16.17 -7.05 7.25
CA GLN A 125 15.33 -6.20 6.40
C GLN A 125 13.86 -6.21 6.87
N LEU A 126 13.29 -7.38 7.18
CA LEU A 126 11.89 -7.51 7.60
C LEU A 126 11.60 -6.78 8.92
N ARG A 127 12.47 -6.92 9.92
CA ARG A 127 12.35 -6.14 11.16
C ARG A 127 12.70 -4.67 10.92
N GLY A 128 13.65 -4.39 10.03
CA GLY A 128 14.07 -3.03 9.67
C GLY A 128 12.91 -2.19 9.14
N ILE A 129 12.22 -2.66 8.11
CA ILE A 129 11.05 -1.96 7.55
C ILE A 129 9.95 -1.81 8.61
N SER A 130 9.70 -2.86 9.40
CA SER A 130 8.63 -2.84 10.40
C SER A 130 8.88 -1.82 11.50
N ARG A 131 10.11 -1.75 12.03
CA ARG A 131 10.51 -0.72 13.00
C ARG A 131 10.45 0.68 12.41
N TRP A 132 10.93 0.84 11.19
CA TRP A 132 10.91 2.14 10.52
C TRP A 132 9.48 2.65 10.34
N ILE A 133 8.53 1.80 9.92
CA ILE A 133 7.11 2.18 9.82
C ILE A 133 6.57 2.61 11.19
N ARG A 134 6.83 1.83 12.25
CA ARG A 134 6.38 2.17 13.61
C ARG A 134 6.95 3.50 14.09
N ASP A 135 8.25 3.71 13.90
CA ASP A 135 9.00 4.80 14.53
C ASP A 135 8.88 6.12 13.74
N GLU A 136 8.81 6.06 12.40
CA GLU A 136 8.81 7.24 11.52
C GLU A 136 7.44 7.58 10.96
N LEU A 137 6.48 6.65 10.96
CA LEU A 137 5.10 6.85 10.50
C LEU A 137 4.12 6.69 11.66
N ASP A 138 3.55 5.49 11.82
CA ASP A 138 2.73 5.08 12.96
C ASP A 138 2.60 3.53 12.94
N ALA A 139 2.39 2.93 14.10
CA ALA A 139 2.07 1.50 14.23
C ALA A 139 0.74 1.09 13.54
N ASP A 140 -0.13 2.05 13.23
CA ASP A 140 -1.39 1.86 12.50
C ASP A 140 -1.24 1.87 10.97
N VAL A 141 -0.08 2.26 10.42
CA VAL A 141 0.13 2.23 8.96
C VAL A 141 0.12 0.78 8.48
N PRO A 142 -0.81 0.38 7.59
CA PRO A 142 -0.90 -0.99 7.12
C PRO A 142 0.34 -1.43 6.34
N LEU A 143 0.84 -2.62 6.68
CA LEU A 143 1.92 -3.29 5.96
C LEU A 143 1.44 -4.61 5.35
N HIS A 144 1.62 -4.75 4.05
CA HIS A 144 1.28 -5.98 3.31
C HIS A 144 2.55 -6.64 2.81
N PHE A 145 2.87 -7.82 3.33
CA PHE A 145 3.87 -8.69 2.74
C PHE A 145 3.22 -9.50 1.62
N THR A 146 3.74 -9.39 0.40
CA THR A 146 3.15 -10.07 -0.76
C THR A 146 4.08 -11.12 -1.36
N ARG A 147 3.46 -12.18 -1.89
CA ARG A 147 4.15 -13.31 -2.52
C ARG A 147 4.74 -12.95 -3.88
N PHE A 148 6.03 -13.18 -4.05
CA PHE A 148 6.72 -13.17 -5.34
C PHE A 148 6.36 -14.40 -6.18
N HIS A 149 6.21 -14.18 -7.48
CA HIS A 149 6.05 -15.21 -8.49
C HIS A 149 7.23 -15.14 -9.49
N PRO A 150 7.88 -16.27 -9.83
CA PRO A 150 9.05 -16.27 -10.72
C PRO A 150 8.66 -16.00 -12.18
N ASP A 151 9.06 -14.85 -12.69
CA ASP A 151 8.81 -14.45 -14.08
C ASP A 151 10.03 -13.77 -14.71
N TYR A 152 10.05 -13.76 -16.05
CA TYR A 152 11.04 -13.07 -16.88
C TYR A 152 12.51 -13.38 -16.52
N LYS A 153 13.21 -12.45 -15.87
CA LYS A 153 14.65 -12.56 -15.52
C LYS A 153 14.90 -13.23 -14.17
N LEU A 154 13.86 -13.42 -13.36
CA LEU A 154 13.97 -13.98 -12.00
C LEU A 154 13.38 -15.41 -11.92
N THR A 155 13.41 -16.16 -13.02
CA THR A 155 12.90 -17.54 -13.09
C THR A 155 13.75 -18.54 -12.30
N SER A 156 14.98 -18.18 -11.92
CA SER A 156 15.84 -18.99 -11.05
C SER A 156 15.54 -18.84 -9.56
N VAL A 157 14.77 -17.83 -9.17
CA VAL A 157 14.34 -17.61 -7.77
C VAL A 157 13.00 -18.33 -7.58
N PRO A 158 12.79 -19.15 -6.55
CA PRO A 158 11.50 -19.78 -6.32
C PRO A 158 10.44 -18.75 -5.91
N ALA A 159 9.16 -19.10 -6.09
CA ALA A 159 8.08 -18.32 -5.51
C ALA A 159 8.24 -18.24 -3.99
N THR A 160 7.87 -17.13 -3.35
CA THR A 160 8.02 -17.00 -1.89
C THR A 160 7.26 -18.12 -1.19
N PRO A 161 7.92 -18.89 -0.30
CA PRO A 161 7.22 -19.85 0.55
C PRO A 161 6.19 -19.14 1.43
N LEU A 162 5.03 -19.78 1.65
CA LEU A 162 4.00 -19.22 2.55
C LEU A 162 4.53 -19.03 3.98
N THR A 163 5.39 -19.96 4.42
CA THR A 163 6.07 -19.87 5.72
C THR A 163 6.90 -18.60 5.86
N THR A 164 7.52 -18.11 4.79
CA THR A 164 8.28 -16.85 4.81
C THR A 164 7.35 -15.65 4.98
N LEU A 165 6.16 -15.65 4.37
CA LEU A 165 5.16 -14.58 4.56
C LEU A 165 4.60 -14.58 5.98
N TYR A 166 4.29 -15.76 6.53
CA TYR A 166 3.82 -15.89 7.91
C TYR A 166 4.87 -15.43 8.91
N GLU A 167 6.12 -15.78 8.65
CA GLU A 167 7.24 -15.33 9.47
C GLU A 167 7.43 -13.82 9.39
N ALA A 168 7.43 -13.22 8.18
CA ALA A 168 7.50 -11.78 8.02
C ALA A 168 6.38 -11.05 8.76
N ARG A 169 5.14 -11.57 8.67
CA ARG A 169 3.99 -11.04 9.42
C ARG A 169 4.22 -11.13 10.93
N ARG A 170 4.67 -12.28 11.44
CA ARG A 170 4.97 -12.48 12.86
C ARG A 170 6.02 -11.47 13.35
N LEU A 171 7.13 -11.33 12.63
CA LEU A 171 8.21 -10.40 12.96
C LEU A 171 7.72 -8.95 13.02
N ALA A 172 6.90 -8.53 12.06
CA ALA A 172 6.37 -7.18 12.02
C ALA A 172 5.38 -6.87 13.18
N LEU A 173 4.56 -7.86 13.56
CA LEU A 173 3.70 -7.75 14.74
C LEU A 173 4.52 -7.69 16.04
N GLU A 174 5.62 -8.44 16.14
CA GLU A 174 6.56 -8.37 17.27
C GLU A 174 7.28 -7.03 17.36
N GLU A 175 7.55 -6.40 16.21
CA GLU A 175 8.01 -5.02 16.15
C GLU A 175 6.89 -4.02 16.44
N GLY A 176 5.68 -4.45 16.79
CA GLY A 176 4.63 -3.56 17.31
C GLY A 176 3.74 -2.90 16.26
N LEU A 177 3.81 -3.31 14.99
CA LEU A 177 2.80 -2.93 14.01
C LEU A 177 1.46 -3.62 14.34
N ARG A 178 0.34 -2.92 14.12
CA ARG A 178 -1.00 -3.42 14.44
C ARG A 178 -1.70 -4.05 13.24
N HIS A 179 -1.41 -3.56 12.04
CA HIS A 179 -2.10 -3.95 10.80
C HIS A 179 -1.12 -4.55 9.79
N VAL A 180 -0.84 -5.85 9.95
CA VAL A 180 0.08 -6.58 9.07
C VAL A 180 -0.63 -7.74 8.38
N TYR A 181 -0.51 -7.79 7.06
CA TYR A 181 -1.21 -8.75 6.21
C TYR A 181 -0.25 -9.57 5.35
N ALA A 182 -0.62 -10.82 5.07
CA ALA A 182 0.03 -11.62 4.03
C ALA A 182 -0.85 -11.64 2.76
N GLY A 183 -0.49 -10.79 1.81
CA GLY A 183 -1.24 -10.55 0.58
C GLY A 183 -0.84 -11.48 -0.56
N ASN A 184 -1.65 -11.45 -1.63
CA ASN A 184 -1.46 -12.25 -2.84
C ASN A 184 -1.49 -13.78 -2.60
N ILE A 185 -2.20 -14.19 -1.55
CA ILE A 185 -2.44 -15.60 -1.19
C ILE A 185 -3.90 -15.77 -0.70
N PRO A 186 -4.54 -16.91 -0.95
CA PRO A 186 -5.92 -17.16 -0.51
C PRO A 186 -5.97 -17.60 0.96
N ASP A 187 -5.46 -16.76 1.87
CA ASP A 187 -5.36 -17.06 3.30
C ASP A 187 -6.23 -16.07 4.09
N VAL A 188 -7.33 -16.55 4.65
CA VAL A 188 -8.31 -15.68 5.33
C VAL A 188 -7.74 -15.10 6.62
N GLU A 189 -7.01 -15.89 7.40
CA GLU A 189 -6.49 -15.49 8.71
C GLU A 189 -5.55 -14.30 8.60
N THR A 190 -4.59 -14.38 7.68
CA THR A 190 -3.59 -13.33 7.48
C THR A 190 -4.11 -12.11 6.72
N ASN A 191 -5.30 -12.19 6.11
CA ASN A 191 -5.99 -11.07 5.47
C ASN A 191 -7.14 -10.48 6.32
N THR A 192 -7.34 -11.04 7.53
CA THR A 192 -8.34 -10.57 8.47
C THR A 192 -7.77 -9.45 9.35
N THR A 193 -8.55 -8.39 9.49
CA THR A 193 -8.32 -7.33 10.47
C THR A 193 -9.09 -7.70 11.74
N TYR A 194 -8.46 -7.53 12.90
CA TYR A 194 -9.04 -7.87 14.21
C TYR A 194 -9.24 -6.61 15.06
N CYS A 195 -10.26 -6.65 15.92
CA CYS A 195 -10.48 -5.67 16.98
C CYS A 195 -9.47 -5.86 18.12
N ALA A 196 -9.43 -4.93 19.07
CA ALA A 196 -8.47 -4.98 20.17
C ALA A 196 -8.68 -6.20 21.09
N ASP A 197 -9.92 -6.68 21.21
CA ASP A 197 -10.28 -7.91 21.93
C ASP A 197 -9.99 -9.21 21.16
N GLY A 198 -9.50 -9.12 19.92
CA GLY A 198 -9.22 -10.26 19.05
C GLY A 198 -10.42 -10.78 18.26
N SER A 199 -11.59 -10.15 18.36
CA SER A 199 -12.73 -10.45 17.49
C SER A 199 -12.48 -10.00 16.05
N VAL A 200 -13.19 -10.60 15.10
CA VAL A 200 -13.04 -10.27 13.66
C VAL A 200 -13.65 -8.90 13.39
N ALA A 201 -12.83 -7.95 12.95
CA ALA A 201 -13.30 -6.65 12.46
C ALA A 201 -13.75 -6.75 10.99
N ILE A 202 -12.83 -7.18 10.13
CA ILE A 202 -13.08 -7.37 8.69
C ILE A 202 -12.36 -8.63 8.25
N SER A 203 -13.10 -9.58 7.65
CA SER A 203 -12.52 -10.77 7.02
C SER A 203 -12.55 -10.64 5.50
N ARG A 204 -11.50 -11.12 4.84
CA ARG A 204 -11.30 -11.01 3.39
C ARG A 204 -10.86 -12.34 2.80
N SER A 205 -11.28 -12.60 1.58
CA SER A 205 -10.78 -13.71 0.76
C SER A 205 -10.49 -13.20 -0.65
N GLY A 206 -9.21 -13.19 -1.03
CA GLY A 206 -8.76 -12.54 -2.26
C GLY A 206 -9.15 -11.06 -2.26
N PHE A 207 -9.90 -10.63 -3.27
CA PHE A 207 -10.36 -9.24 -3.42
C PHE A 207 -11.69 -8.94 -2.71
N PHE A 208 -12.34 -9.95 -2.13
CA PHE A 208 -13.70 -9.82 -1.61
C PHE A 208 -13.71 -9.73 -0.09
N VAL A 209 -14.39 -8.70 0.42
CA VAL A 209 -14.78 -8.60 1.84
C VAL A 209 -15.88 -9.62 2.10
N GLN A 210 -15.65 -10.52 3.05
CA GLN A 210 -16.62 -11.55 3.44
C GLN A 210 -17.51 -11.06 4.57
N GLU A 211 -16.89 -10.44 5.59
CA GLU A 211 -17.59 -9.84 6.72
C GLU A 211 -16.98 -8.48 7.04
N ASN A 212 -17.84 -7.53 7.42
CA ASN A 212 -17.43 -6.24 7.96
C ASN A 212 -18.30 -5.94 9.19
N ASN A 213 -17.69 -6.07 10.36
CA ASN A 213 -18.33 -5.87 11.66
C ASN A 213 -18.13 -4.44 12.20
N LEU A 214 -17.55 -3.54 11.40
CA LEU A 214 -17.28 -2.17 11.79
C LEU A 214 -18.48 -1.26 11.50
N LEU A 215 -18.74 -0.34 12.42
CA LEU A 215 -19.61 0.81 12.19
C LEU A 215 -18.75 2.07 12.08
N ARG A 216 -18.55 2.57 10.86
CA ARG A 216 -17.70 3.75 10.56
C ARG A 216 -16.30 3.64 11.20
N GLY A 217 -15.65 2.50 10.99
CA GLY A 217 -14.33 2.21 11.54
C GLY A 217 -14.29 1.80 13.01
N ARG A 218 -15.42 1.77 13.72
CA ARG A 218 -15.47 1.39 15.13
C ARG A 218 -15.86 -0.07 15.28
N CYS A 219 -15.05 -0.81 16.03
CA CYS A 219 -15.31 -2.19 16.42
C CYS A 219 -16.43 -2.30 17.47
N PRO A 220 -17.08 -3.47 17.59
CA PRO A 220 -18.06 -3.73 18.65
C PRO A 220 -17.51 -3.58 20.07
N ASP A 221 -16.23 -3.85 20.28
CA ASP A 221 -15.51 -3.66 21.56
C ASP A 221 -15.20 -2.18 21.87
N GLY A 222 -15.50 -1.27 20.94
CA GLY A 222 -15.26 0.17 21.05
C GLY A 222 -13.92 0.65 20.51
N SER A 223 -12.99 -0.25 20.16
CA SER A 223 -11.73 0.11 19.50
C SER A 223 -11.98 0.66 18.10
N THR A 224 -11.02 1.37 17.55
CA THR A 224 -11.10 1.94 16.20
C THR A 224 -10.09 1.29 15.28
N ILE A 225 -10.51 0.97 14.06
CA ILE A 225 -9.64 0.54 12.99
C ILE A 225 -9.35 1.76 12.10
N PRO A 226 -8.08 2.13 11.87
CA PRO A 226 -7.72 3.22 10.98
C PRO A 226 -8.18 2.91 9.55
N GLY A 227 -8.63 3.93 8.82
CA GLY A 227 -9.11 3.79 7.45
C GLY A 227 -9.97 4.97 6.98
N LEU A 228 -10.37 4.92 5.72
CA LEU A 228 -11.28 5.88 5.09
C LEU A 228 -12.73 5.38 5.15
N TRP A 229 -13.45 5.72 6.22
CA TRP A 229 -14.79 5.16 6.52
C TRP A 229 -15.97 6.06 6.13
N GLU A 230 -15.71 7.30 5.72
CA GLU A 230 -16.70 8.29 5.27
C GLU A 230 -16.27 8.89 3.95
#